data_AF-A0A8B7TXU5-F1
#
_entry.id   AF-A0A8B7TXU5-F1
#
_cell.length_a   1.000
_cell.length_b   1.000
_cell.length_c   1.000
_cell.angle_alpha   90.00
_cell.angle_beta   90.00
_cell.angle_gamma   90.00
#
_symmetry.space_group_name_H-M   'P 1'
#
loop_
_entity.id
_entity.type
_entity.pdbx_description
1 polymer ?
#
loop_
_entity_poly.entity_id
_entity_poly.type
_entity_poly.pdbx_seq_one_letter_code
_entity_poly.pdbx_strand_id
1 'polypeptide(L)'
;MEGGDGGIAVAGRGALGSATAAATVRELLQDECYSDFLSEDFDVKTYTSQSIHQAVIAEQLAKLAQGISQLDKELHLQVVARHEDLLAQATGIESLEGVLQMMQTRIGALQGAVDRIKAKIVEPYNKIVARTAQLARLQVGSCFYFFIL
;
A
#
# COMPACT_ATOMS: atom_id res chain seq x y z
N MET A 1 42.05 88.95 -42.42
CA MET A 1 41.00 88.65 -43.41
C MET A 1 41.13 87.16 -43.66
N GLU A 2 40.27 86.22 -43.30
CA GLU A 2 38.85 86.10 -42.94
C GLU A 2 38.72 85.53 -41.50
N GLY A 3 37.64 85.65 -40.73
CA GLY A 3 36.22 85.66 -41.08
C GLY A 3 35.65 84.24 -40.90
N GLY A 4 34.93 83.97 -39.81
CA GLY A 4 34.33 82.64 -39.59
C GLY A 4 33.66 82.46 -38.23
N ASP A 5 32.59 83.24 -38.00
CA ASP A 5 31.62 83.06 -36.93
C ASP A 5 30.84 81.76 -37.12
N GLY A 6 30.67 80.98 -36.05
CA GLY A 6 30.13 79.63 -36.08
C GLY A 6 29.51 79.27 -34.75
N GLY A 7 28.53 80.07 -34.30
CA GLY A 7 27.69 79.78 -33.15
C GLY A 7 26.93 78.46 -33.33
N ILE A 8 27.36 77.41 -32.61
CA ILE A 8 26.56 76.20 -32.43
C ILE A 8 25.73 76.41 -31.17
N ALA A 9 24.47 76.80 -31.37
CA ALA A 9 23.44 76.71 -30.35
C ALA A 9 23.27 75.24 -29.97
N VAL A 10 23.88 74.83 -28.86
CA VAL A 10 23.56 73.56 -28.18
C VAL A 10 22.16 73.73 -27.58
N ALA A 11 21.16 73.45 -28.40
CA ALA A 11 19.77 73.32 -27.97
C ALA A 11 19.69 72.29 -26.84
N GLY A 12 19.06 72.70 -25.74
CA GLY A 12 18.86 71.92 -24.53
C GLY A 12 18.26 70.55 -24.84
N ARG A 13 19.07 69.50 -24.67
CA ARG A 13 18.69 68.11 -24.87
C ARG A 13 18.66 67.32 -23.55
N GLY A 14 18.57 68.04 -22.43
CA GLY A 14 18.55 67.46 -21.08
C GLY A 14 17.14 67.15 -20.52
N ALA A 15 16.07 67.73 -21.06
CA ALA A 15 14.74 67.63 -20.45
C ALA A 15 13.93 66.40 -20.89
N LEU A 16 14.11 65.93 -22.14
CA LEU A 16 13.31 64.83 -22.70
C LEU A 16 13.69 63.44 -22.17
N GLY A 17 14.94 63.23 -21.73
CA GLY A 17 15.37 61.97 -21.11
C GLY A 17 14.93 61.82 -19.64
N SER A 18 14.71 62.93 -18.93
CA SER A 18 14.30 62.92 -17.53
C SER A 18 12.81 62.59 -17.36
N ALA A 19 11.96 63.06 -18.27
CA ALA A 19 10.51 62.83 -18.20
C ALA A 19 10.12 61.37 -18.47
N THR A 20 10.77 60.71 -19.43
CA THR A 20 10.57 59.28 -19.73
C THR A 20 11.17 58.39 -18.65
N ALA A 21 12.35 58.73 -18.13
CA ALA A 21 12.93 58.03 -16.98
C ALA A 21 12.05 58.14 -15.72
N ALA A 22 11.45 59.31 -15.47
CA ALA A 22 10.53 59.49 -14.35
C ALA A 22 9.23 58.69 -14.52
N ALA A 23 8.75 58.52 -15.76
CA ALA A 23 7.57 57.70 -16.05
C ALA A 23 7.84 56.21 -15.81
N THR A 24 8.98 55.69 -16.28
CA THR A 24 9.38 54.28 -16.07
C THR A 24 9.66 53.96 -14.61
N VAL A 25 10.26 54.91 -13.86
CA VAL A 25 10.46 54.76 -12.42
C VAL A 25 9.12 54.72 -11.69
N ARG A 26 8.16 55.55 -12.09
CA ARG A 26 6.83 55.58 -11.47
C ARG A 26 6.02 54.31 -11.74
N GLU A 27 6.19 53.70 -12.91
CA GLU A 27 5.59 52.40 -13.26
C GLU A 27 6.23 51.25 -12.48
N LEU A 28 7.54 51.27 -12.29
CA LEU A 28 8.24 50.28 -11.45
C LEU A 28 7.79 50.36 -9.98
N LEU A 29 7.62 51.57 -9.45
CA LEU A 29 7.20 51.82 -8.07
C LEU A 29 5.70 51.56 -7.81
N GLN A 30 4.91 51.26 -8.85
CA GLN A 30 3.52 50.82 -8.71
C GLN A 30 3.41 49.31 -8.42
N ASP A 31 4.51 48.58 -8.55
CA ASP A 31 4.52 47.15 -8.23
C ASP A 31 4.51 46.96 -6.71
N GLU A 32 3.58 46.13 -6.23
CA GLU A 32 3.39 45.78 -4.82
C GLU A 32 4.66 45.24 -4.17
N CYS A 33 5.63 44.70 -4.93
CA CYS A 33 6.91 44.26 -4.37
C CYS A 33 7.81 45.41 -3.88
N TYR A 34 7.55 46.66 -4.28
CA TYR A 34 8.30 47.83 -3.84
C TYR A 34 7.58 48.68 -2.77
N SER A 35 6.33 48.35 -2.43
CA SER A 35 5.52 49.12 -1.46
C SER A 35 6.21 49.22 -0.09
N ASP A 36 6.84 48.12 0.34
CA ASP A 36 7.53 48.05 1.63
C ASP A 36 8.73 49.00 1.69
N PHE A 37 9.46 49.14 0.57
CA PHE A 37 10.61 50.04 0.42
C PHE A 37 10.21 51.52 0.30
N LEU A 38 8.94 51.80 0.02
CA LEU A 38 8.38 53.15 -0.10
C LEU A 38 7.80 53.67 1.22
N SER A 39 7.77 52.84 2.27
CA SER A 39 7.31 53.25 3.60
C SER A 39 8.28 54.22 4.28
N GLU A 40 7.75 55.26 4.95
CA GLU A 40 8.57 56.28 5.65
C GLU A 40 9.38 55.69 6.82
N ASP A 41 8.93 54.56 7.37
CA ASP A 41 9.57 53.83 8.48
C ASP A 41 10.41 52.63 8.03
N PHE A 42 10.75 52.53 6.73
CA PHE A 42 11.46 51.38 6.18
C PHE A 42 12.81 51.13 6.89
N ASP A 43 12.90 50.00 7.62
CA ASP A 43 14.12 49.54 8.25
C ASP A 43 14.70 48.31 7.52
N VAL A 44 15.82 48.54 6.83
CA VAL A 44 16.59 47.51 6.13
C VAL A 44 16.92 46.32 7.04
N LYS A 45 17.22 46.55 8.32
CA LYS A 45 17.60 45.46 9.24
C LYS A 45 16.41 44.55 9.54
N THR A 46 15.25 45.13 9.80
CA THR A 46 14.01 44.37 10.04
C THR A 46 13.55 43.65 8.77
N TYR A 47 13.58 44.32 7.61
CA TYR A 47 13.21 43.72 6.33
C TYR A 47 14.13 42.55 5.92
N THR A 48 15.45 42.71 6.10
CA THR A 48 16.43 41.63 5.80
C THR A 48 16.27 40.45 6.76
N SER A 49 16.07 40.70 8.06
CA SER A 49 15.77 39.64 9.03
C SER A 49 14.49 38.89 8.66
N GLN A 50 13.42 39.59 8.31
CA GLN A 50 12.14 39.00 7.92
C GLN A 50 12.26 38.19 6.62
N SER A 51 12.97 38.72 5.62
CA SER A 51 13.24 38.02 4.36
C SER A 51 14.04 36.74 4.58
N ILE A 52 15.04 36.76 5.47
CA ILE A 52 15.80 35.56 5.87
C ILE A 52 14.87 34.54 6.53
N HIS A 53 14.01 34.96 7.47
CA HIS A 53 13.04 34.07 8.10
C HIS A 53 12.08 33.46 7.08
N GLN A 54 11.56 34.25 6.14
CA GLN A 54 10.69 33.79 5.07
C GLN A 54 11.38 32.74 4.18
N ALA A 55 12.65 32.96 3.83
CA ALA A 55 13.45 32.01 3.06
C ALA A 55 13.67 30.70 3.81
N VAL A 56 13.93 30.76 5.12
CA VAL A 56 14.04 29.57 5.97
C VAL A 56 12.70 28.80 6.03
N ILE A 57 11.57 29.50 6.13
CA ILE A 57 10.24 28.86 6.12
C ILE A 57 9.99 28.14 4.79
N ALA A 58 10.32 28.78 3.66
CA ALA A 58 10.20 28.15 2.34
C ALA A 58 11.08 26.90 2.21
N GLU A 59 12.30 26.94 2.75
CA GLU A 59 13.20 25.78 2.78
C GLU A 59 12.63 24.63 3.63
N GLN A 60 12.02 24.92 4.79
CA GLN A 60 11.39 23.90 5.61
C GLN A 60 10.14 23.29 4.93
N LEU A 61 9.34 24.11 4.24
CA LEU A 61 8.22 23.61 3.43
C LEU A 61 8.71 22.71 2.28
N ALA A 62 9.80 23.09 1.61
CA ALA A 62 10.40 22.27 0.56
C ALA A 62 10.90 20.91 1.11
N LYS A 63 11.56 20.91 2.28
CA LYS A 63 11.98 19.67 2.96
C LYS A 63 10.80 18.80 3.37
N LEU A 64 9.71 19.40 3.87
CA LEU A 64 8.51 18.65 4.22
C LEU A 64 7.85 18.04 2.99
N ALA A 65 7.70 18.80 1.91
CA ALA A 65 7.16 18.30 0.64
C ALA A 65 8.02 17.15 0.07
N GLN A 66 9.34 17.27 0.18
CA GLN A 66 10.27 16.20 -0.18
C GLN A 66 10.09 14.96 0.71
N GLY A 67 9.94 15.15 2.03
CA GLY A 67 9.67 14.07 2.98
C GLY A 67 8.36 13.35 2.69
N ILE A 68 7.28 14.09 2.41
CA ILE A 68 5.98 13.53 1.99
C ILE A 68 6.14 12.71 0.71
N SER A 69 6.85 13.23 -0.28
CA SER A 69 7.08 12.53 -1.55
C SER A 69 7.91 11.25 -1.39
N GLN A 70 8.86 11.23 -0.44
CA GLN A 70 9.61 10.03 -0.10
C GLN A 70 8.74 8.99 0.62
N LEU A 71 7.93 9.44 1.58
CA LEU A 71 7.01 8.58 2.30
C LEU A 71 5.98 7.96 1.37
N ASP A 72 5.47 8.72 0.40
CA ASP A 72 4.53 8.25 -0.62
C ASP A 72 5.15 7.14 -1.48
N LYS A 73 6.39 7.32 -1.95
CA LYS A 73 7.13 6.29 -2.69
C LYS A 73 7.34 5.02 -1.87
N GLU A 74 7.77 5.17 -0.62
CA GLU A 74 8.03 4.03 0.25
C GLU A 74 6.73 3.28 0.58
N LEU A 75 5.65 4.02 0.86
CA LEU A 75 4.33 3.43 1.10
C LEU A 75 3.84 2.69 -0.14
N HIS A 76 4.02 3.25 -1.34
CA HIS A 76 3.68 2.57 -2.58
C HIS A 76 4.49 1.28 -2.77
N LEU A 77 5.81 1.30 -2.52
CA LEU A 77 6.65 0.11 -2.60
C LEU A 77 6.21 -0.97 -1.62
N GLN A 78 5.92 -0.60 -0.36
CA GLN A 78 5.46 -1.55 0.65
C GLN A 78 4.09 -2.13 0.32
N VAL A 79 3.16 -1.31 -0.17
CA VAL A 79 1.82 -1.75 -0.60
C VAL A 79 1.94 -2.73 -1.77
N VAL A 80 2.72 -2.39 -2.80
CA VAL A 80 2.92 -3.25 -3.97
C VAL A 80 3.63 -4.57 -3.60
N ALA A 81 4.70 -4.51 -2.80
CA ALA A 81 5.42 -5.70 -2.35
C ALA A 81 4.50 -6.64 -1.56
N ARG A 82 3.69 -6.09 -0.67
CA ARG A 82 2.79 -6.88 0.17
C ARG A 82 1.60 -7.43 -0.61
N HIS A 83 1.21 -6.82 -1.74
CA HIS A 83 0.13 -7.32 -2.59
C HIS A 83 0.50 -8.59 -3.34
N GLU A 84 1.70 -8.65 -3.93
CA GLU A 84 2.19 -9.87 -4.58
C GLU A 84 2.31 -11.02 -3.58
N ASP A 85 2.81 -10.76 -2.37
CA ASP A 85 2.89 -11.76 -1.30
C ASP A 85 1.50 -12.24 -0.84
N LEU A 86 0.53 -11.34 -0.67
CA LEU A 86 -0.84 -11.72 -0.32
C LEU A 86 -1.52 -12.51 -1.45
N LEU A 87 -1.30 -12.15 -2.71
CA LEU A 87 -1.82 -12.87 -3.87
C LEU A 87 -1.22 -14.27 -3.99
N ALA A 88 0.10 -14.39 -3.80
CA ALA A 88 0.81 -15.67 -3.77
C ALA A 88 0.34 -16.54 -2.60
N GLN A 89 0.10 -15.95 -1.42
CA GLN A 89 -0.49 -16.67 -0.29
C GLN A 89 -1.92 -17.14 -0.60
N ALA A 90 -2.76 -16.28 -1.18
CA ALA A 90 -4.14 -16.64 -1.52
C ALA A 90 -4.20 -17.79 -2.56
N THR A 91 -3.39 -17.71 -3.62
CA THR A 91 -3.27 -18.80 -4.60
C THR A 91 -2.66 -20.08 -3.99
N GLY A 92 -1.72 -19.94 -3.06
CA GLY A 92 -1.18 -21.07 -2.30
C GLY A 92 -2.23 -21.76 -1.42
N ILE A 93 -3.10 -20.99 -0.77
CA ILE A 93 -4.22 -21.51 0.04
C ILE A 93 -5.23 -22.25 -0.84
N GLU A 94 -5.62 -21.69 -1.99
CA GLU A 94 -6.53 -22.35 -2.94
C GLU A 94 -5.97 -23.70 -3.42
N SER A 95 -4.68 -23.77 -3.73
CA SER A 95 -4.03 -25.04 -4.08
C SER A 95 -4.09 -26.05 -2.92
N LEU A 96 -3.94 -25.59 -1.68
CA LEU A 96 -3.99 -26.46 -0.51
C LEU A 96 -5.42 -26.97 -0.24
N GLU A 97 -6.44 -26.14 -0.46
CA GLU A 97 -7.85 -26.54 -0.41
C GLU A 97 -8.14 -27.68 -1.39
N GLY A 98 -7.63 -27.59 -2.62
CA GLY A 98 -7.74 -28.66 -3.61
C GLY A 98 -7.13 -29.99 -3.13
N VAL A 99 -5.96 -29.94 -2.49
CA VAL A 99 -5.31 -31.14 -1.90
C VAL A 99 -6.12 -31.70 -0.74
N LEU A 100 -6.62 -30.85 0.15
CA LEU A 100 -7.49 -31.24 1.27
C LEU A 100 -8.77 -31.92 0.78
N GLN A 101 -9.39 -31.39 -0.27
CA GLN A 101 -10.60 -31.94 -0.87
C GLN A 101 -10.33 -33.31 -1.53
N MET A 102 -9.15 -33.47 -2.14
CA MET A 102 -8.69 -34.78 -2.64
C MET A 102 -8.46 -35.78 -1.49
N MET A 103 -7.86 -35.35 -0.37
CA MET A 103 -7.71 -36.21 0.81
C MET A 103 -9.07 -36.63 1.37
N GLN A 104 -10.01 -35.69 1.53
CA GLN A 104 -11.35 -35.97 2.02
C GLN A 104 -12.05 -37.04 1.18
N THR A 105 -11.93 -36.93 -0.16
CA THR A 105 -12.50 -37.91 -1.10
C THR A 105 -11.87 -39.29 -0.91
N ARG A 106 -10.54 -39.37 -0.75
CA ARG A 106 -9.82 -40.63 -0.53
C ARG A 106 -10.16 -41.26 0.82
N ILE A 107 -10.28 -40.46 1.88
CA ILE A 107 -10.69 -40.90 3.21
C ILE A 107 -12.11 -41.48 3.14
N GLY A 108 -13.04 -40.80 2.46
CA GLY A 108 -14.40 -41.30 2.26
C GLY A 108 -14.42 -42.63 1.50
N ALA A 109 -13.61 -42.76 0.45
CA ALA A 109 -13.46 -44.02 -0.29
C ALA A 109 -12.91 -45.16 0.59
N LEU A 110 -11.93 -44.85 1.45
CA LEU A 110 -11.34 -45.80 2.39
C LEU A 110 -12.35 -46.22 3.46
N GLN A 111 -13.10 -45.28 4.05
CA GLN A 111 -14.18 -45.57 4.98
C GLN A 111 -15.22 -46.50 4.36
N GLY A 112 -15.67 -46.19 3.13
CA GLY A 112 -16.59 -47.08 2.41
C GLY A 112 -16.01 -48.47 2.16
N ALA A 113 -14.70 -48.59 1.90
CA ALA A 113 -14.04 -49.89 1.76
C ALA A 113 -14.00 -50.67 3.09
N VAL A 114 -13.67 -50.00 4.19
CA VAL A 114 -13.67 -50.59 5.53
C VAL A 114 -15.08 -51.04 5.93
N ASP A 115 -16.11 -50.25 5.65
CA ASP A 115 -17.51 -50.63 5.94
C ASP A 115 -17.94 -51.87 5.15
N ARG A 116 -17.56 -51.95 3.86
CA ARG A 116 -17.80 -53.16 3.05
C ARG A 116 -17.08 -54.38 3.60
N ILE A 117 -15.84 -54.22 4.07
CA ILE A 117 -15.08 -55.32 4.70
C ILE A 117 -15.76 -55.74 6.01
N LYS A 118 -16.18 -54.79 6.84
CA LYS A 118 -16.92 -55.05 8.08
C LYS A 118 -18.18 -55.85 7.80
N ALA A 119 -18.98 -55.46 6.82
CA ALA A 119 -20.17 -56.22 6.41
C ALA A 119 -19.82 -57.63 5.93
N LYS A 120 -18.75 -57.78 5.14
CA LYS A 120 -18.31 -59.08 4.61
C LYS A 120 -17.63 -59.99 5.63
N ILE A 121 -17.21 -59.50 6.79
CA ILE A 121 -16.47 -60.28 7.80
C ILE A 121 -17.25 -60.42 9.09
N VAL A 122 -17.70 -59.30 9.67
CA VAL A 122 -18.30 -59.28 11.00
C VAL A 122 -19.68 -59.94 11.01
N GLU A 123 -20.51 -59.72 9.98
CA GLU A 123 -21.80 -60.39 9.89
C GLU A 123 -21.69 -61.92 9.75
N PRO A 124 -20.87 -62.47 8.82
CA PRO A 124 -20.65 -63.91 8.77
C PRO A 124 -20.07 -64.48 10.06
N TYR A 125 -19.12 -63.78 10.69
CA TYR A 125 -18.56 -64.21 11.97
C TYR A 125 -19.65 -64.36 13.04
N ASN A 126 -20.51 -63.35 13.20
CA ASN A 126 -21.62 -63.41 14.15
C ASN A 126 -22.60 -64.56 13.84
N LYS A 127 -22.89 -64.81 12.56
CA LYS A 127 -23.71 -65.95 12.14
C LYS A 127 -23.09 -67.30 12.52
N ILE A 128 -21.78 -67.45 12.35
CA ILE A 128 -21.05 -68.67 12.73
C ILE A 128 -21.09 -68.85 14.24
N VAL A 129 -20.75 -67.82 15.01
CA VAL A 129 -20.78 -67.87 16.48
C VAL A 129 -22.17 -68.28 16.99
N ALA A 130 -23.23 -67.68 16.45
CA ALA A 130 -24.61 -68.03 16.82
C ALA A 130 -24.94 -69.50 16.52
N ARG A 131 -24.56 -70.01 15.35
CA ARG A 131 -24.77 -71.41 14.96
C ARG A 131 -23.94 -72.38 15.81
N THR A 132 -22.68 -72.06 16.11
CA THR A 132 -21.83 -72.87 16.98
C THR A 132 -22.39 -72.94 18.40
N ALA A 133 -22.90 -71.83 18.93
CA ALA A 133 -23.58 -71.83 20.22
C ALA A 133 -24.85 -72.69 20.23
N GLN A 134 -25.62 -72.68 19.13
CA GLN A 134 -26.79 -73.56 18.97
C GLN A 134 -26.38 -75.04 18.93
N LEU A 135 -25.36 -75.40 18.15
CA LEU A 135 -24.81 -76.76 18.08
C LEU A 135 -24.30 -77.24 19.45
N ALA A 136 -23.56 -76.40 20.18
CA ALA A 136 -23.08 -76.73 21.52
C ALA A 136 -24.23 -77.02 22.49
N ARG A 137 -25.31 -76.22 22.45
CA ARG A 137 -26.51 -76.45 23.28
C ARG A 137 -27.19 -77.78 22.94
N LEU A 138 -27.29 -78.14 21.66
CA LEU A 138 -27.85 -79.42 21.22
C LEU A 138 -26.98 -80.59 21.67
N GLN A 139 -25.66 -80.47 21.53
CA GLN A 139 -24.71 -81.51 21.97
C GLN A 139 -24.80 -81.73 23.49
N VAL A 140 -24.89 -80.67 24.28
CA VAL A 140 -25.06 -80.77 25.73
C VAL A 140 -26.36 -81.50 26.06
N GLY A 141 -27.49 -81.14 25.42
CA GLY A 141 -28.77 -81.85 25.60
C GLY A 141 -28.72 -83.33 25.22
N SER A 142 -28.06 -83.68 24.11
CA SER A 142 -27.86 -85.07 23.69
C SER A 142 -26.97 -85.85 24.67
N CYS A 143 -25.93 -85.22 25.22
CA CYS A 143 -25.04 -85.84 26.20
C CYS A 143 -25.75 -86.07 27.53
N PHE A 144 -26.61 -85.13 27.96
CA PHE A 144 -27.49 -85.33 29.12
C PHE A 144 -28.45 -86.51 28.93
N TYR A 145 -29.02 -86.67 27.73
CA TYR A 145 -29.91 -87.80 27.43
C TYR A 145 -29.18 -89.15 27.46
N PHE A 146 -27.93 -89.20 26.95
CA PHE A 146 -27.10 -90.40 26.99
C PHE A 146 -26.58 -90.74 28.40
N PHE A 147 -26.43 -89.75 29.28
CA PHE A 147 -25.99 -89.97 30.67
C PHE A 147 -27.12 -90.42 31.62
N ILE A 148 -28.38 -90.13 31.26
CA ILE A 148 -29.56 -90.47 32.08
C ILE A 148 -30.15 -91.86 31.72
N LEU A 149 -29.83 -92.39 30.54
CA LEU A 149 -30.27 -93.72 30.06
C LEU A 149 -29.21 -94.80 30.34
#